data_AF-A0AAN8EN24-F1
#
_entry.id   AF-A0AAN8EN24-F1
#
_cell.length_a   1.000
_cell.length_b   1.000
_cell.length_c   1.000
_cell.angle_alpha   90.00
_cell.angle_beta   90.00
_cell.angle_gamma   90.00
#
_symmetry.space_group_name_H-M   'P 1'
#
loop_
_entity.id
_entity.type
_entity.pdbx_description
1 polymer ?
#
loop_
_entity_poly.entity_id
_entity_poly.type
_entity_poly.pdbx_seq_one_letter_code
_entity_poly.pdbx_strand_id
1 'polypeptide(L)'
;MSTPEGVMPGCTTMFALDCDPSLEFLAEFVVQDCTPNKLTAQGNPLIFFSSRLPENQKENDVIDMALATWMSQITMNGTALKVYDNMLYSNVTKGACIYNECKMDQNLSMYAMACVFDAEATTGEPFYDATNGVRGCTKKNHCKKVIRGATCGPEGLCHVPQP
;
A
#
# COMPACT_ATOMS: atom_id res chain seq x y z
N MET A 1 -19.99 -5.17 -19.94
CA MET A 1 -20.65 -4.02 -19.28
C MET A 1 -19.59 -3.33 -18.47
N SER A 2 -19.22 -2.12 -18.88
CA SER A 2 -18.17 -1.28 -18.32
C SER A 2 -18.59 -0.75 -16.95
N THR A 3 -17.67 -0.75 -15.98
CA THR A 3 -17.79 0.09 -14.79
C THR A 3 -17.89 1.57 -15.22
N PRO A 4 -18.61 2.42 -14.47
CA PRO A 4 -18.52 3.87 -14.68
C PRO A 4 -17.05 4.28 -14.69
N GLU A 5 -16.66 5.14 -15.64
CA GLU A 5 -15.29 5.66 -15.71
C GLU A 5 -14.85 6.19 -14.34
N GLY A 6 -13.70 5.72 -13.85
CA GLY A 6 -13.12 6.13 -12.56
C GLY A 6 -13.52 5.30 -11.33
N VAL A 7 -14.40 4.30 -11.44
CA VAL A 7 -14.73 3.41 -10.30
C VAL A 7 -14.06 2.06 -10.44
N MET A 8 -13.19 1.71 -9.49
CA MET A 8 -12.54 0.40 -9.43
C MET A 8 -13.58 -0.72 -9.24
N PRO A 9 -13.46 -1.85 -9.97
CA PRO A 9 -14.29 -3.03 -9.74
C PRO A 9 -14.20 -3.51 -8.28
N GLY A 10 -15.31 -4.02 -7.74
CA GLY A 10 -15.31 -4.58 -6.37
C GLY A 10 -14.52 -5.89 -6.29
N CYS A 11 -14.03 -6.22 -5.10
CA CYS A 11 -13.28 -7.46 -4.81
C CYS A 11 -13.90 -8.15 -3.59
N THR A 12 -13.89 -9.49 -3.54
CA THR A 12 -14.37 -10.26 -2.38
C THR A 12 -13.27 -10.92 -1.56
N THR A 13 -12.03 -10.79 -2.01
CA THR A 13 -10.84 -11.48 -1.48
C THR A 13 -9.73 -10.51 -1.11
N MET A 14 -10.04 -9.21 -0.95
CA MET A 14 -9.08 -8.22 -0.49
C MET A 14 -8.79 -8.41 1.00
N PHE A 15 -7.52 -8.45 1.40
CA PHE A 15 -7.13 -8.61 2.79
C PHE A 15 -6.92 -7.26 3.47
N ALA A 16 -7.28 -7.18 4.75
CA ALA A 16 -6.84 -6.13 5.62
C ALA A 16 -5.33 -6.31 5.89
N LEU A 17 -4.60 -5.20 5.93
CA LEU A 17 -3.17 -5.22 6.21
C LEU A 17 -2.94 -5.25 7.72
N ASP A 18 -2.22 -6.27 8.17
CA ASP A 18 -1.64 -6.28 9.51
C ASP A 18 -0.27 -5.60 9.51
N CYS A 19 0.06 -4.89 10.59
CA CYS A 19 1.40 -4.35 10.77
C CYS A 19 2.40 -5.48 11.07
N ASP A 20 3.51 -5.52 10.35
CA ASP A 20 4.61 -6.46 10.61
C ASP A 20 5.88 -5.70 11.05
N PRO A 21 6.39 -5.93 12.28
CA PRO A 21 7.57 -5.23 12.80
C PRO A 21 8.83 -5.40 11.95
N SER A 22 8.95 -6.49 11.19
CA SER A 22 10.09 -6.70 10.30
C SER A 22 10.03 -5.78 9.09
N LEU A 23 8.81 -5.52 8.57
CA LEU A 23 8.59 -4.57 7.49
C LEU A 23 8.74 -3.12 7.98
N GLU A 24 8.39 -2.87 9.24
CA GLU A 24 8.57 -1.56 9.89
C GLU A 24 10.04 -1.16 9.94
N PHE A 25 10.90 -2.07 10.41
CA PHE A 25 12.36 -1.87 10.41
C PHE A 25 12.90 -1.60 9.00
N LEU A 26 12.40 -2.32 7.98
CA LEU A 26 12.79 -2.07 6.59
C LEU A 26 12.36 -0.69 6.11
N ALA A 27 11.12 -0.27 6.43
CA ALA A 27 10.61 1.04 6.07
C ALA A 27 11.40 2.17 6.73
N GLU A 28 11.76 2.03 8.01
CA GLU A 28 12.61 2.97 8.75
C GLU A 28 13.98 3.13 8.08
N PHE A 29 14.62 2.01 7.72
CA PHE A 29 15.90 2.04 7.03
C PHE A 29 15.82 2.73 5.65
N VAL A 30 14.73 2.55 4.92
CA VAL A 30 14.53 3.19 3.60
C VAL A 30 14.41 4.71 3.72
N VAL A 31 13.69 5.23 4.73
CA VAL A 31 13.47 6.68 4.86
C VAL A 31 14.56 7.40 5.65
N GLN A 32 15.54 6.68 6.19
CA GLN A 32 16.59 7.23 7.05
C GLN A 32 17.28 8.47 6.45
N ASP A 33 17.60 8.41 5.15
CA ASP A 33 18.30 9.50 4.44
C ASP A 33 17.36 10.42 3.64
N CYS A 34 16.04 10.19 3.72
CA CYS A 34 15.00 10.84 2.92
C CYS A 34 15.29 10.93 1.41
N THR A 35 16.13 10.02 0.90
CA THR A 35 16.43 9.88 -0.51
C THR A 35 15.98 8.49 -0.95
N PRO A 36 15.55 8.32 -2.21
CA PRO A 36 15.22 7.01 -2.74
C PRO A 36 16.51 6.18 -2.83
N ASN A 37 16.86 5.49 -1.75
CA ASN A 37 17.98 4.56 -1.73
C ASN A 37 17.62 3.37 -2.63
N LYS A 38 18.57 2.95 -3.48
CA LYS A 38 18.42 1.79 -4.40
C LYS A 38 18.35 0.43 -3.67
N LEU A 39 18.23 0.44 -2.35
CA LEU A 39 17.89 -0.73 -1.57
C LEU A 39 16.44 -1.07 -1.90
N THR A 40 16.27 -1.79 -3.01
CA THR A 40 15.17 -2.73 -3.15
C THR A 40 15.22 -3.57 -1.87
N ALA A 41 14.29 -3.34 -0.94
CA ALA A 41 14.11 -4.20 0.21
C ALA A 41 14.09 -5.63 -0.36
N GLN A 42 15.13 -6.42 -0.08
CA GLN A 42 15.43 -7.61 -0.87
C GLN A 42 14.24 -8.59 -0.81
N GLY A 43 13.39 -8.58 -1.84
CA GLY A 43 12.19 -9.41 -1.93
C GLY A 43 10.89 -8.78 -1.40
N ASN A 44 10.90 -7.56 -0.87
CA ASN A 44 9.70 -6.86 -0.43
C ASN A 44 9.39 -5.64 -1.30
N PRO A 45 8.17 -5.52 -1.84
CA PRO A 45 7.77 -4.34 -2.58
C PRO A 45 7.71 -3.12 -1.68
N LEU A 46 8.08 -1.98 -2.26
CA LEU A 46 8.22 -0.70 -1.60
C LEU A 46 7.52 0.38 -2.43
N ILE A 47 6.77 1.25 -1.77
CA ILE A 47 6.38 2.55 -2.29
C ILE A 47 7.09 3.63 -1.49
N PHE A 48 7.57 4.67 -2.18
CA PHE A 48 8.32 5.75 -1.59
C PHE A 48 7.78 7.10 -2.05
N PHE A 49 7.68 8.02 -1.12
CA PHE A 49 7.37 9.41 -1.35
C PHE A 49 8.46 10.26 -0.71
N SER A 50 8.86 11.34 -1.39
CA SER A 50 9.69 12.37 -0.79
C SER A 50 9.34 13.73 -1.35
N SER A 51 9.34 14.76 -0.50
CA SER A 51 9.12 16.14 -0.90
C SER A 51 9.93 17.10 -0.04
N ARG A 52 10.44 18.17 -0.67
CA ARG A 52 11.12 19.26 0.03
C ARG A 52 10.09 20.32 0.39
N LEU A 53 9.88 20.55 1.68
CA LEU A 53 8.88 21.47 2.21
C LEU A 53 9.51 22.39 3.29
N PRO A 54 8.85 23.52 3.65
CA PRO A 54 9.26 24.31 4.81
C PRO A 54 9.30 23.47 6.08
N GLU A 55 10.23 23.73 6.98
CA GLU A 55 10.32 23.04 8.28
C GLU A 55 9.00 23.10 9.08
N ASN A 56 8.85 22.13 9.98
CA ASN A 56 7.70 22.00 10.88
C ASN A 56 6.36 21.72 10.18
N GLN A 57 6.39 21.00 9.05
CA GLN A 57 5.16 20.40 8.54
C GLN A 57 4.61 19.41 9.56
N LYS A 58 3.28 19.31 9.64
CA LYS A 58 2.65 18.25 10.43
C LYS A 58 2.80 16.94 9.69
N GLU A 59 3.13 15.89 10.42
CA GLU A 59 3.24 14.53 9.90
C GLU A 59 2.01 14.12 9.07
N ASN A 60 0.79 14.37 9.59
CA ASN A 60 -0.45 14.05 8.88
C ASN A 60 -0.58 14.77 7.53
N ASP A 61 -0.11 16.01 7.40
CA ASP A 61 -0.21 16.76 6.15
C ASP A 61 0.71 16.15 5.08
N VAL A 62 1.88 15.65 5.50
CA VAL A 62 2.81 14.93 4.61
C VAL A 62 2.25 13.56 4.22
N ILE A 63 1.68 12.82 5.17
CA ILE A 63 1.03 11.53 4.91
C ILE A 63 -0.11 11.70 3.91
N ASP A 64 -0.97 12.70 4.10
CA ASP A 64 -2.07 12.98 3.18
C ASP A 64 -1.57 13.33 1.77
N MET A 65 -0.46 14.08 1.68
CA MET A 65 0.20 14.39 0.40
C MET A 65 0.76 13.14 -0.29
N ALA A 66 1.41 12.25 0.47
CA ALA A 66 1.93 10.98 -0.05
C ALA A 66 0.80 10.09 -0.58
N LEU A 67 -0.26 9.90 0.23
CA LEU A 67 -1.43 9.10 -0.16
C LEU A 67 -2.13 9.69 -1.39
N ALA A 68 -2.35 11.01 -1.43
CA ALA A 68 -2.96 11.66 -2.60
C ALA A 68 -2.11 11.46 -3.86
N THR A 69 -0.78 11.57 -3.73
CA THR A 69 0.14 11.33 -4.84
C THR A 69 0.02 9.91 -5.36
N TRP A 70 0.06 8.91 -4.48
CA TRP A 70 -0.03 7.50 -4.83
C TRP A 70 -1.39 7.14 -5.46
N MET A 71 -2.49 7.59 -4.85
CA MET A 71 -3.85 7.34 -5.34
C MET A 71 -4.12 8.02 -6.70
N SER A 72 -3.53 9.18 -6.96
CA SER A 72 -3.66 9.85 -8.27
C SER A 72 -3.05 9.02 -9.40
N GLN A 73 -1.97 8.28 -9.13
CA GLN A 73 -1.29 7.45 -10.13
C GLN A 73 -2.06 6.16 -10.44
N ILE A 74 -2.79 5.63 -9.46
CA ILE A 74 -3.69 4.47 -9.63
C ILE A 74 -4.86 4.81 -10.57
N THR A 75 -5.39 6.03 -10.47
CA THR A 75 -6.61 6.43 -11.20
C THR A 75 -6.35 6.88 -12.64
N MET A 76 -5.14 7.32 -12.98
CA MET A 76 -4.88 8.04 -14.23
C MET A 76 -4.47 7.19 -15.44
N ASN A 77 -3.94 5.98 -15.29
CA ASN A 77 -3.55 5.15 -16.45
C ASN A 77 -3.33 3.70 -16.03
N GLY A 78 -4.05 2.76 -16.64
CA GLY A 78 -3.88 1.31 -16.45
C GLY A 78 -2.47 0.74 -16.71
N THR A 79 -1.47 1.60 -16.96
CA THR A 79 -0.04 1.32 -17.16
C THR A 79 0.88 1.93 -16.10
N ALA A 80 0.44 2.92 -15.30
CA ALA A 80 1.21 3.54 -14.19
C ALA A 80 1.14 2.72 -12.87
N LEU A 81 0.58 1.52 -12.97
CA LEU A 81 0.17 0.65 -11.88
C LEU A 81 1.37 0.03 -11.14
N LYS A 82 2.47 -0.29 -11.82
CA LYS A 82 3.60 -1.09 -11.26
C LYS A 82 4.12 -0.68 -9.88
N VAL A 83 4.19 0.63 -9.58
CA VAL A 83 4.73 1.08 -8.29
C VAL A 83 3.69 0.91 -7.18
N TYR A 84 2.40 1.10 -7.46
CA TYR A 84 1.33 1.09 -6.47
C TYR A 84 0.45 -0.16 -6.49
N ASP A 85 0.76 -1.11 -7.37
CA ASP A 85 0.08 -2.40 -7.49
C ASP A 85 0.00 -3.13 -6.16
N ASN A 86 1.06 -3.02 -5.36
CA ASN A 86 1.14 -3.68 -4.06
C ASN A 86 0.14 -3.09 -3.04
N MET A 87 -0.31 -1.85 -3.21
CA MET A 87 -1.40 -1.30 -2.37
C MET A 87 -2.76 -1.94 -2.68
N LEU A 88 -2.92 -2.49 -3.88
CA LEU A 88 -4.18 -3.07 -4.37
C LEU A 88 -4.09 -4.59 -4.57
N TYR A 89 -2.93 -5.19 -4.29
CA TYR A 89 -2.69 -6.60 -4.56
C TYR A 89 -3.33 -7.43 -3.46
N SER A 90 -4.31 -8.26 -3.81
CA SER A 90 -5.12 -9.01 -2.83
C SER A 90 -4.32 -10.05 -2.05
N ASN A 91 -3.09 -10.37 -2.46
CA ASN A 91 -2.22 -11.29 -1.74
C ASN A 91 -1.33 -10.59 -0.70
N VAL A 92 -1.33 -9.26 -0.66
CA VAL A 92 -0.66 -8.51 0.40
C VAL A 92 -1.52 -8.61 1.66
N THR A 93 -0.91 -9.12 2.71
CA THR A 93 -1.59 -9.31 4.01
C THR A 93 -0.91 -8.54 5.12
N LYS A 94 0.31 -8.07 4.87
CA LYS A 94 1.09 -7.32 5.83
C LYS A 94 1.75 -6.13 5.16
N GLY A 95 1.85 -5.05 5.90
CA GLY A 95 2.61 -3.89 5.48
C GLY A 95 3.01 -3.03 6.66
N ALA A 96 3.98 -2.16 6.45
CA ALA A 96 4.35 -1.13 7.40
C ALA A 96 4.74 0.13 6.66
N CYS A 97 4.33 1.28 7.20
CA CYS A 97 4.69 2.58 6.66
C CYS A 97 5.44 3.40 7.70
N ILE A 98 6.55 4.02 7.30
CA ILE A 98 7.32 4.92 8.16
C ILE A 98 7.47 6.27 7.49
N TYR A 99 7.36 7.31 8.30
CA TYR A 99 7.61 8.70 7.96
C TYR A 99 8.93 9.15 8.61
N ASN A 100 9.68 9.99 7.91
CA ASN A 100 10.85 10.65 8.46
C ASN A 100 11.00 12.08 7.94
N GLU A 101 11.59 12.94 8.77
CA GLU A 101 11.99 14.31 8.43
C GLU A 101 13.51 14.43 8.47
N CYS A 102 14.11 14.71 7.33
CA CYS A 102 15.53 14.98 7.21
C CYS A 102 15.74 16.49 7.06
N LYS A 103 16.18 17.12 8.15
CA LYS A 103 16.47 18.56 8.16
C LYS A 103 17.54 18.90 7.12
N MET A 104 17.26 19.92 6.31
CA MET A 104 18.20 20.46 5.33
C MET A 104 18.67 21.86 5.77
N ASP A 105 19.24 22.62 4.84
CA ASP A 105 19.61 24.01 5.06
C ASP A 105 18.41 24.96 4.82
N GLN A 106 18.52 26.17 5.41
CA GLN A 106 17.65 27.31 5.09
C GLN A 106 16.15 27.11 5.40
N ASN A 107 15.80 26.58 6.58
CA ASN A 107 14.42 26.35 7.02
C ASN A 107 13.63 25.38 6.11
N LEU A 108 14.32 24.48 5.44
CA LEU A 108 13.74 23.44 4.59
C LEU A 108 14.07 22.07 5.17
N SER A 109 13.11 21.17 5.06
CA SER A 109 13.27 19.75 5.38
C SER A 109 12.90 18.92 4.17
N MET A 110 13.59 17.80 3.99
CA MET A 110 13.13 16.73 3.13
C MET A 110 12.24 15.82 3.98
N TYR A 111 11.00 15.66 3.58
CA TYR A 111 10.06 14.74 4.20
C TYR A 111 9.97 13.48 3.34
N ALA A 112 10.10 12.31 3.95
CA ALA A 112 10.01 11.04 3.26
C ALA A 112 9.01 10.12 3.94
N MET A 113 8.35 9.30 3.14
CA MET A 113 7.47 8.23 3.59
C MET A 113 7.72 7.00 2.74
N ALA A 114 7.85 5.85 3.39
CA ALA A 114 7.96 4.55 2.73
C ALA A 114 6.85 3.65 3.26
N CYS A 115 6.25 2.84 2.39
CA CYS A 115 5.50 1.66 2.82
C CYS A 115 6.11 0.41 2.18
N VAL A 116 6.34 -0.61 3.01
CA VAL A 116 6.88 -1.92 2.60
C VAL A 116 5.81 -2.98 2.81
N PHE A 117 5.68 -3.91 1.87
CA PHE A 117 4.64 -4.93 1.85
C PHE A 117 5.24 -6.35 1.82
N ASP A 118 4.45 -7.36 2.18
CA ASP A 118 4.90 -8.77 2.23
C ASP A 118 4.83 -9.52 0.89
N ALA A 119 4.14 -8.98 -0.11
CA ALA A 119 3.96 -9.63 -1.41
C ALA A 119 3.99 -8.65 -2.58
N GLU A 120 4.58 -9.09 -3.70
CA GLU A 120 4.66 -8.32 -4.95
C GLU A 120 3.65 -8.82 -5.98
N ALA A 121 2.99 -7.90 -6.66
CA ALA A 121 2.13 -8.23 -7.79
C ALA A 121 2.93 -8.93 -8.90
N THR A 122 2.46 -10.10 -9.31
CA THR A 122 3.12 -10.85 -10.38
C THR A 122 2.78 -10.24 -11.74
N THR A 123 3.82 -9.98 -12.55
CA THR A 123 3.62 -9.42 -13.90
C THR A 123 2.73 -10.34 -14.74
N GLY A 124 1.61 -9.78 -15.24
CA GLY A 124 0.65 -10.50 -16.07
C GLY A 124 -0.51 -11.14 -15.30
N GLU A 125 -0.48 -11.13 -13.97
CA GLU A 125 -1.61 -11.51 -13.12
C GLU A 125 -2.46 -10.30 -12.74
N PRO A 126 -3.78 -10.47 -12.52
CA PRO A 126 -4.61 -9.40 -11.99
C PRO A 126 -4.22 -9.07 -10.54
N PHE A 127 -4.30 -7.79 -10.14
CA PHE A 127 -4.05 -7.40 -8.75
C PHE A 127 -5.06 -8.00 -7.77
N TYR A 128 -6.28 -8.20 -8.23
CA TYR A 128 -7.33 -8.83 -7.45
C TYR A 128 -8.39 -9.42 -8.38
N ASP A 129 -9.13 -10.39 -7.87
CA ASP A 129 -10.27 -10.97 -8.58
C ASP A 129 -11.47 -10.01 -8.55
N ALA A 130 -11.62 -9.26 -9.63
CA ALA A 130 -12.74 -8.34 -9.82
C ALA A 130 -14.09 -9.08 -9.83
N THR A 131 -15.09 -8.48 -9.19
CA THR A 131 -16.45 -8.99 -9.14
C THR A 131 -17.45 -7.96 -9.66
N ASN A 132 -18.56 -8.45 -10.21
CA ASN A 132 -19.62 -7.61 -10.74
C ASN A 132 -20.51 -7.10 -9.60
N GLY A 133 -20.17 -5.94 -9.04
CA GLY A 133 -21.01 -5.19 -8.11
C GLY A 133 -20.99 -5.67 -6.65
N VAL A 134 -20.22 -6.71 -6.33
CA VAL A 134 -20.01 -7.13 -4.93
C VAL A 134 -18.76 -6.42 -4.39
N ARG A 135 -18.90 -5.69 -3.29
CA ARG A 135 -17.77 -5.02 -2.63
C ARG A 135 -17.52 -5.69 -1.29
N GLY A 136 -16.29 -6.15 -1.12
CA GLY A 136 -15.85 -6.83 0.07
C GLY A 136 -16.33 -8.28 0.17
N CYS A 137 -15.68 -9.02 1.07
CA CYS A 137 -16.17 -10.31 1.49
C CYS A 137 -17.50 -10.15 2.26
N THR A 138 -18.37 -11.15 2.17
CA THR A 138 -19.58 -11.26 3.01
C THR A 138 -19.71 -12.63 3.66
N LYS A 139 -18.85 -13.57 3.25
CA LYS A 139 -18.85 -14.97 3.68
C LYS A 139 -17.43 -15.39 3.96
N LYS A 140 -17.22 -16.20 5.00
CA LYS A 140 -15.92 -16.78 5.35
C LYS A 140 -15.26 -17.52 4.17
N ASN A 141 -16.05 -18.15 3.32
CA ASN A 141 -15.54 -18.93 2.18
C ASN A 141 -15.00 -18.07 1.03
N HIS A 142 -15.21 -16.75 1.02
CA HIS A 142 -14.53 -15.89 0.05
C HIS A 142 -13.03 -15.84 0.39
N CYS A 143 -12.69 -15.55 1.63
CA CYS A 143 -11.30 -15.40 2.11
C CYS A 143 -10.53 -16.74 2.19
N LYS A 144 -11.20 -17.82 2.61
CA LYS A 144 -10.56 -19.14 2.80
C LYS A 144 -10.01 -19.78 1.53
N LYS A 145 -10.43 -19.32 0.36
CA LYS A 145 -9.93 -19.79 -0.94
C LYS A 145 -8.50 -19.32 -1.20
N VAL A 146 -8.12 -18.18 -0.62
CA VAL A 146 -6.80 -17.57 -0.79
C VAL A 146 -5.89 -18.01 0.35
N ILE A 147 -6.32 -17.82 1.61
CA ILE A 147 -5.54 -18.19 2.80
C ILE A 147 -6.39 -19.07 3.72
N ARG A 148 -5.88 -20.26 4.03
CA ARG A 148 -6.56 -21.20 4.91
C ARG A 148 -6.73 -20.60 6.31
N GLY A 149 -7.97 -20.59 6.80
CA GLY A 149 -8.31 -20.07 8.12
C GLY A 149 -8.76 -18.61 8.11
N ALA A 150 -8.53 -17.87 7.03
CA ALA A 150 -8.95 -16.47 6.94
C ALA A 150 -10.46 -16.28 7.15
N THR A 151 -10.80 -15.14 7.75
CA THR A 151 -12.19 -14.76 8.06
C THR A 151 -12.56 -13.47 7.37
N CYS A 152 -13.86 -13.24 7.18
CA CYS A 152 -14.36 -11.98 6.66
C CYS A 152 -14.66 -11.03 7.83
N GLY A 153 -14.06 -9.85 7.81
CA GLY A 153 -14.27 -8.76 8.79
C GLY A 153 -15.50 -7.90 8.49
N PRO A 154 -15.93 -7.06 9.45
CA PRO A 154 -17.11 -6.19 9.31
C PRO A 154 -16.99 -5.13 8.19
N GLU A 155 -15.77 -4.75 7.82
CA GLU A 155 -15.44 -3.81 6.75
C GLU A 155 -15.45 -4.45 5.35
N GLY A 156 -15.75 -5.75 5.26
CA GLY A 156 -15.70 -6.49 4.00
C GLY A 156 -14.27 -6.83 3.55
N LEU A 157 -13.29 -6.76 4.44
CA LEU A 157 -11.91 -7.22 4.20
C LEU A 157 -11.68 -8.60 4.82
N CYS A 158 -10.81 -9.37 4.19
CA CYS A 158 -10.35 -10.65 4.70
C CYS A 158 -9.26 -10.44 5.75
N HIS A 159 -9.32 -11.21 6.83
CA HIS A 159 -8.34 -11.18 7.91
C HIS A 159 -7.62 -12.52 7.99
N VAL A 160 -6.30 -12.49 8.06
CA VAL A 160 -5.48 -13.69 8.30
C VAL A 160 -5.56 -14.05 9.78
N PRO A 161 -5.61 -15.35 10.15
CA PRO A 161 -5.50 -15.74 11.56
C PRO A 161 -4.17 -15.25 12.12
N GLN A 162 -4.21 -14.48 13.22
CA GLN A 162 -3.00 -14.15 13.95
C GLN A 162 -2.43 -15.43 14.60
N PRO A 163 -1.10 -15.66 14.54
CA PRO A 163 -0.45 -16.79 15.18
C PRO A 163 -0.57 -16.77 16.71
#